data_AF-A0A7C5FJ80-F1
#
_entry.id   AF-A0A7C5FJ80-F1
#
_cell.length_a   1.000
_cell.length_b   1.000
_cell.length_c   1.000
_cell.angle_alpha   90.00
_cell.angle_beta   90.00
_cell.angle_gamma   90.00
#
_symmetry.space_group_name_H-M   'P 1'
#
loop_
_entity.id
_entity.type
_entity.pdbx_description
1 polymer ?
#
loop_
_entity_poly.entity_id
_entity_poly.type
_entity_poly.pdbx_seq_one_letter_code
_entity_poly.pdbx_strand_id
1 'polypeptide(L)'
;MVKDKYNDSPFIVSYSFRGTSGKVIQSLRSNLPVLPASNMKILTGYVAYRLLGNNYEFITDVKREGHKITLYGGPSPLLDSRSLLEICESLELNVHDMNDHPLMLKTKDERLDHHNVNPAWNYADSAYSYQPKITNFSLNENCSPK
;
A
#
# COMPACT_ATOMS: atom_id res chain seq x y z
N MET A 1 13.36 21.86 -35.99
CA MET A 1 11.94 21.76 -35.59
C MET A 1 11.43 20.44 -36.11
N VAL A 2 11.33 19.40 -35.27
CA VAL A 2 10.78 18.11 -35.68
C VAL A 2 9.26 18.31 -35.78
N LYS A 3 8.69 18.17 -36.98
CA LYS A 3 7.23 18.15 -37.14
C LYS A 3 6.68 16.97 -36.36
N ASP A 4 5.70 17.22 -35.49
CA ASP A 4 5.00 16.18 -34.73
C ASP A 4 4.26 15.25 -35.70
N LYS A 5 4.90 14.14 -36.07
CA LYS A 5 4.33 13.06 -36.89
C LYS A 5 3.15 12.33 -36.22
N TYR A 6 2.76 12.74 -35.02
CA TYR A 6 1.75 12.08 -34.18
C TYR A 6 0.50 12.93 -33.96
N ASN A 7 0.33 14.05 -34.68
CA ASN A 7 -0.84 14.91 -34.47
C ASN A 7 -2.17 14.25 -34.88
N ASP A 8 -2.11 13.23 -35.76
CA ASP A 8 -3.27 12.47 -36.23
C ASP A 8 -3.44 11.11 -35.52
N SER A 9 -2.64 10.82 -34.48
CA SER A 9 -2.77 9.58 -33.72
C SER A 9 -3.94 9.65 -32.75
N PRO A 10 -4.77 8.60 -32.62
CA PRO A 10 -5.80 8.54 -31.58
C PRO A 10 -5.21 8.42 -30.16
N PHE A 11 -3.89 8.23 -30.04
CA PHE A 11 -3.20 8.08 -28.76
C PHE A 11 -2.45 9.35 -28.37
N ILE A 12 -2.49 9.65 -27.07
CA ILE A 12 -1.68 10.72 -26.48
C ILE A 12 -0.36 10.10 -26.00
N VAL A 13 0.75 10.56 -26.59
CA VAL A 13 2.10 10.20 -26.16
C VAL A 13 2.80 11.44 -25.61
N SER A 14 3.39 11.32 -24.42
CA SER A 14 4.22 12.35 -23.78
C SER A 14 5.51 11.70 -23.26
N TYR A 15 6.66 12.32 -23.53
CA TYR A 15 7.96 11.86 -23.03
C TYR A 15 8.96 13.00 -22.87
N SER A 16 9.95 12.80 -22.00
CA SER A 16 11.11 13.66 -21.84
C SER A 16 12.34 12.84 -21.48
N PHE A 17 13.36 12.87 -22.33
CA PHE A 17 14.67 12.31 -22.06
C PHE A 17 15.63 13.43 -21.68
N ARG A 18 16.32 13.26 -20.56
CA ARG A 18 17.29 14.23 -20.04
C ARG A 18 18.65 13.55 -19.85
N GLY A 19 19.71 14.29 -20.16
CA GLY A 19 21.07 13.85 -19.86
C GLY A 19 21.38 13.97 -18.37
N THR A 20 22.56 13.49 -17.96
CA THR A 20 23.04 13.57 -16.58
C THR A 20 23.18 15.01 -16.07
N SER A 21 23.37 15.98 -16.97
CA SER A 21 23.36 17.42 -16.65
C SER A 21 21.96 18.02 -16.45
N GLY A 22 20.90 17.24 -16.63
CA GLY A 22 19.51 17.69 -16.59
C GLY A 22 19.00 18.34 -17.89
N LYS A 23 19.89 18.57 -18.86
CA LYS A 23 19.54 19.12 -20.19
C LYS A 23 18.62 18.14 -20.94
N VAL A 24 17.56 18.67 -21.53
CA VAL A 24 16.65 17.89 -22.40
C VAL A 24 17.41 17.47 -23.65
N ILE A 25 17.44 16.16 -23.88
CA ILE A 25 17.97 15.53 -25.10
C ILE A 25 16.86 15.50 -26.15
N GLN A 26 15.67 15.05 -25.75
CA GLN A 26 14.49 14.96 -26.60
C GLN A 26 13.23 15.02 -25.75
N SER A 27 12.16 15.64 -26.26
CA SER A 27 10.87 15.70 -25.58
C SER A 27 9.73 15.82 -26.57
N LEU A 28 8.58 15.25 -26.21
CA LEU A 28 7.30 15.42 -26.89
C LEU A 28 6.23 15.70 -25.84
N ARG A 29 5.50 16.81 -25.97
CA ARG A 29 4.39 17.18 -25.09
C ARG A 29 4.71 17.02 -23.60
N SER A 30 5.95 17.25 -23.19
CA SER A 30 6.46 16.89 -21.86
C SER A 30 5.78 17.65 -20.70
N ASN A 31 5.09 18.74 -20.99
CA ASN A 31 4.33 19.53 -20.01
C ASN A 31 2.84 19.14 -19.98
N LEU A 32 2.40 18.20 -20.81
CA LEU A 32 1.03 17.70 -20.85
C LEU A 32 0.80 16.79 -19.63
N PRO A 33 -0.16 17.10 -18.76
CA PRO A 33 -0.57 16.19 -17.68
C PRO A 33 -1.16 14.91 -18.29
N VAL A 34 -0.64 13.76 -17.85
CA VAL A 34 -1.12 12.43 -18.24
C VAL A 34 -1.39 11.59 -16.99
N LEU A 35 -2.30 10.62 -17.09
CA LEU A 35 -2.53 9.66 -16.01
C LEU A 35 -1.24 8.84 -15.80
N PRO A 36 -0.64 8.87 -14.61
CA PRO A 36 0.65 8.22 -14.39
C PRO A 36 0.51 6.70 -14.17
N ALA A 37 -0.70 6.20 -13.89
CA ALA A 37 -0.93 4.85 -13.41
C ALA A 37 0.07 4.50 -12.28
N SER A 38 0.74 3.35 -12.36
CA SER A 38 1.74 2.94 -11.37
C SER A 38 3.00 3.81 -11.32
N ASN A 39 3.26 4.72 -12.27
CA ASN A 39 4.37 5.67 -12.15
C ASN A 39 4.22 6.61 -10.95
N MET A 40 3.00 6.77 -10.42
CA MET A 40 2.75 7.49 -9.16
C MET A 40 3.57 6.91 -7.99
N LYS A 41 3.88 5.60 -8.02
CA LYS A 41 4.66 4.92 -6.98
C LYS A 41 6.09 5.50 -6.83
N ILE A 42 6.65 6.10 -7.89
CA ILE A 42 7.95 6.78 -7.81
C ILE A 42 7.88 7.98 -6.86
N LEU A 43 6.85 8.82 -7.02
CA LEU A 43 6.64 9.98 -6.15
C LEU A 43 6.32 9.55 -4.73
N THR A 44 5.40 8.59 -4.56
CA THR A 44 5.05 8.04 -3.24
C THR A 44 6.26 7.48 -2.52
N GLY A 45 7.10 6.67 -3.21
CA GLY A 45 8.31 6.10 -2.63
C GLY A 45 9.34 7.14 -2.21
N TYR A 46 9.56 8.17 -3.05
CA TYR A 46 10.47 9.26 -2.69
C TYR A 46 9.97 10.05 -1.47
N VAL A 47 8.68 10.39 -1.43
CA VAL A 47 8.09 11.11 -0.29
C VAL A 47 8.14 10.25 0.98
N ALA A 48 7.80 8.97 0.90
CA ALA A 48 7.90 8.04 2.04
C ALA A 48 9.34 7.95 2.56
N TYR A 49 10.33 7.78 1.68
CA TYR A 49 11.75 7.78 2.06
C TYR A 49 12.16 9.08 2.76
N ARG A 50 11.73 10.24 2.23
CA ARG A 50 12.08 11.57 2.78
C ARG A 50 11.45 11.84 4.14
N LEU A 51 10.26 11.31 4.40
CA LEU A 51 9.51 11.54 5.64
C LEU A 51 9.82 10.51 6.72
N LEU A 52 9.91 9.23 6.33
CA LEU A 52 10.04 8.12 7.25
C LEU A 52 11.50 7.68 7.44
N GLY A 53 12.35 7.90 6.43
CA GLY A 53 13.71 7.40 6.40
C GLY A 53 13.82 5.99 5.82
N ASN A 54 15.06 5.53 5.64
CA ASN A 54 15.37 4.20 5.09
C ASN A 54 15.21 3.06 6.10
N ASN A 55 15.27 3.38 7.39
CA ASN A 55 15.20 2.41 8.48
C ASN A 55 13.82 2.41 9.16
N TYR A 56 12.79 2.95 8.48
CA TYR A 56 11.44 2.96 9.03
C TYR A 56 10.85 1.55 8.99
N GLU A 57 10.28 1.13 10.11
CA GLU A 57 9.58 -0.14 10.23
C GLU A 57 8.16 0.11 10.74
N PHE A 58 7.21 -0.65 10.20
CA PHE A 58 5.87 -0.74 10.78
C PHE A 58 5.95 -1.64 12.01
N ILE A 59 5.65 -1.08 13.18
CA ILE A 59 5.68 -1.81 14.45
C ILE A 59 4.24 -2.06 14.90
N THR A 60 3.92 -3.34 15.06
CA THR A 60 2.68 -3.82 15.66
C THR A 60 3.01 -4.54 16.96
N ASP A 61 2.47 -4.03 18.05
CA ASP A 61 2.62 -4.61 19.37
C ASP A 61 1.48 -5.61 19.65
N VAL A 62 1.80 -6.63 20.46
CA VAL A 62 0.82 -7.62 20.92
C VAL A 62 0.69 -7.52 22.44
N LYS A 63 -0.54 -7.41 22.94
CA LYS A 63 -0.84 -7.42 24.38
C LYS A 63 -1.80 -8.56 24.70
N ARG A 64 -1.48 -9.33 25.75
CA ARG A 64 -2.37 -10.32 26.35
C ARG A 64 -2.90 -9.81 27.69
N GLU A 65 -4.22 -9.85 27.86
CA GLU A 65 -4.92 -9.52 29.11
C GLU A 65 -5.85 -10.69 29.47
N GLY A 66 -5.36 -11.62 30.29
CA GLY A 66 -6.06 -12.88 30.54
C GLY A 66 -6.17 -13.70 29.26
N HIS A 67 -7.41 -13.93 28.81
CA HIS A 67 -7.70 -14.65 27.57
C HIS A 67 -7.76 -13.73 26.33
N LYS A 68 -7.80 -12.41 26.52
CA LYS A 68 -7.94 -11.45 25.42
C LYS A 68 -6.58 -11.13 24.80
N ILE A 69 -6.52 -11.14 23.48
CA ILE A 69 -5.33 -10.75 22.72
C ILE A 69 -5.66 -9.44 22.00
N THR A 70 -4.75 -8.48 22.07
CA THR A 70 -4.90 -7.19 21.39
C THR A 70 -3.69 -6.94 20.51
N LEU A 71 -3.91 -6.77 19.20
CA LEU A 71 -2.92 -6.17 18.31
C LEU A 71 -3.08 -4.65 18.38
N TYR A 72 -2.00 -3.92 18.63
CA TYR A 72 -2.05 -2.48 18.73
C TYR A 72 -0.78 -1.79 18.24
N GLY A 73 -0.85 -0.48 18.00
CA GLY A 73 0.29 0.29 17.46
C GLY A 73 0.03 0.78 16.04
N GLY A 74 1.06 0.72 15.20
CA GLY A 74 1.02 1.18 13.81
C GLY A 74 0.29 0.19 12.89
N PRO A 75 0.00 0.61 11.65
CA PRO A 75 -0.65 -0.28 10.70
C PRO A 75 0.26 -1.46 10.37
N SER A 76 -0.34 -2.63 10.15
CA SER A 76 0.37 -3.84 9.70
C SER A 76 -0.07 -4.21 8.29
N PRO A 77 0.43 -3.49 7.26
CA PRO A 77 0.06 -3.75 5.87
C PRO A 77 0.53 -5.13 5.37
N LEU A 78 1.50 -5.73 6.07
CA LEU A 78 2.13 -6.99 5.68
C LEU A 78 1.96 -8.07 6.77
N LEU A 79 0.89 -8.00 7.58
CA LEU A 79 0.56 -9.10 8.49
C LEU A 79 0.14 -10.31 7.65
N ASP A 80 0.85 -11.42 7.77
CA ASP A 80 0.48 -12.67 7.13
C ASP A 80 0.01 -13.72 8.15
N SER A 81 -0.65 -14.77 7.66
CA SER A 81 -1.14 -15.86 8.51
C SER A 81 -0.03 -16.56 9.29
N ARG A 82 1.19 -16.58 8.74
CA ARG A 82 2.35 -17.18 9.42
C ARG A 82 2.77 -16.35 10.63
N SER A 83 2.87 -15.04 10.47
CA SER A 83 3.19 -14.10 11.55
C SER A 83 2.16 -14.17 12.67
N LEU A 84 0.87 -14.36 12.32
CA LEU A 84 -0.17 -14.60 13.33
C LEU A 84 0.03 -15.92 14.10
N LEU A 85 0.43 -17.00 13.42
CA LEU A 85 0.74 -18.28 14.08
C LEU A 85 1.95 -18.13 15.01
N GLU A 86 3.01 -17.46 14.56
CA GLU A 86 4.21 -17.17 15.37
C GLU A 86 3.85 -16.33 16.61
N ILE A 87 2.94 -15.36 16.48
CA ILE A 87 2.38 -14.63 17.63
C ILE A 87 1.65 -15.59 18.58
N CYS A 88 0.77 -16.46 18.06
CA CYS A 88 0.03 -17.42 18.88
C CYS A 88 0.96 -18.38 19.64
N GLU A 89 1.98 -18.91 18.97
CA GLU A 89 3.00 -19.77 19.56
C GLU A 89 3.79 -19.04 20.65
N SER A 90 4.20 -17.79 20.39
CA SER A 90 4.94 -16.97 21.38
C SER A 90 4.14 -16.65 22.64
N LEU A 91 2.81 -16.65 22.52
CA LEU A 91 1.88 -16.42 23.63
C LEU A 91 1.41 -17.71 24.30
N GLU A 92 1.94 -18.87 23.89
CA GLU A 92 1.53 -20.20 24.37
C GLU A 92 0.01 -20.42 24.25
N LEU A 93 -0.57 -19.95 23.15
CA LEU A 93 -2.01 -20.08 22.90
C LEU A 93 -2.28 -21.40 22.18
N ASN A 94 -3.24 -22.17 22.70
CA ASN A 94 -3.77 -23.30 21.98
C ASN A 94 -4.71 -22.79 20.87
N VAL A 95 -4.22 -22.79 19.62
CA VAL A 95 -5.00 -22.35 18.46
C VAL A 95 -6.27 -23.18 18.22
N HIS A 96 -6.37 -24.37 18.82
CA HIS A 96 -7.56 -25.22 18.76
C HIS A 96 -8.68 -24.78 19.73
N ASP A 97 -8.40 -23.88 20.68
CA ASP A 97 -9.36 -23.32 21.66
C ASP A 97 -9.61 -21.81 21.43
N MET A 98 -9.44 -21.32 20.19
CA MET A 98 -9.57 -19.89 19.86
C MET A 98 -10.95 -19.27 20.16
N ASN A 99 -11.99 -20.08 20.40
CA ASN A 99 -13.29 -19.57 20.87
C ASN A 99 -13.18 -18.84 22.22
N ASP A 100 -12.19 -19.18 23.04
CA ASP A 100 -11.96 -18.54 24.34
C ASP A 100 -11.00 -17.35 24.27
N HIS A 101 -10.38 -17.09 23.10
CA HIS A 101 -9.33 -16.08 22.92
C HIS A 101 -9.69 -15.03 21.86
N PRO A 102 -10.59 -14.07 22.18
CA PRO A 102 -10.98 -13.05 21.22
C PRO A 102 -9.77 -12.18 20.82
N LEU A 103 -9.51 -12.12 19.51
CA LEU A 103 -8.53 -11.22 18.91
C LEU A 103 -9.16 -9.84 18.72
N MET A 104 -8.63 -8.85 19.42
CA MET A 104 -9.01 -7.46 19.28
C MET A 104 -7.97 -6.72 18.45
N LEU A 105 -8.43 -6.01 17.42
CA LEU A 105 -7.59 -5.11 16.65
C LEU A 105 -7.80 -3.70 17.17
N LYS A 106 -6.75 -3.08 17.73
CA LYS A 106 -6.79 -1.71 18.25
C LYS A 106 -5.68 -0.89 17.63
N THR A 107 -5.98 -0.09 16.62
CA THR A 107 -4.99 0.89 16.17
C THR A 107 -4.78 1.94 17.27
N LYS A 108 -3.52 2.32 17.55
CA LYS A 108 -3.25 3.61 18.25
C LYS A 108 -3.35 4.79 17.28
N ASP A 109 -3.46 4.45 16.00
CA ASP A 109 -3.18 5.32 14.90
C ASP A 109 -4.46 5.59 14.11
N GLU A 110 -5.03 6.77 14.35
CA GLU A 110 -6.15 7.32 13.58
C GLU A 110 -5.68 7.92 12.24
N ARG A 111 -4.41 7.70 11.84
CA ARG A 111 -3.83 8.23 10.61
C ARG A 111 -4.52 7.75 9.33
N LEU A 112 -5.21 6.61 9.36
CA LEU A 112 -6.10 6.19 8.28
C LEU A 112 -7.52 6.63 8.61
N ASP A 113 -8.17 7.28 7.64
CA ASP A 113 -9.57 7.65 7.75
C ASP A 113 -10.49 6.42 7.59
N HIS A 114 -11.80 6.66 7.51
CA HIS A 114 -12.78 5.60 7.32
C HIS A 114 -13.00 5.20 5.85
N HIS A 115 -12.24 5.76 4.90
CA HIS A 115 -12.33 5.44 3.48
C HIS A 115 -11.28 4.39 3.10
N ASN A 116 -11.71 3.14 3.09
CA ASN A 116 -10.83 2.01 2.78
C ASN A 116 -10.60 1.81 1.27
N VAL A 117 -11.12 2.69 0.42
CA VAL A 117 -10.94 2.70 -1.03
C VAL A 117 -10.85 4.14 -1.51
N ASN A 118 -10.05 4.39 -2.55
CA ASN A 118 -10.03 5.71 -3.17
C ASN A 118 -11.32 5.90 -4.00
N PRO A 119 -12.05 7.03 -3.85
CA PRO A 119 -13.31 7.27 -4.57
C PRO A 119 -13.15 7.36 -6.10
N ALA A 120 -11.93 7.58 -6.62
CA ALA A 120 -11.65 7.58 -8.05
C ALA A 120 -11.29 6.18 -8.60
N TRP A 121 -11.24 5.15 -7.77
CA TRP A 121 -11.01 3.78 -8.23
C TRP A 121 -12.25 3.19 -8.89
N ASN A 122 -12.02 2.28 -9.83
CA ASN A 122 -13.09 1.57 -10.50
C ASN A 122 -13.69 0.52 -9.54
N TYR A 123 -14.99 0.63 -9.28
CA TYR A 123 -15.67 -0.29 -8.37
C TYR A 123 -15.66 -1.75 -8.89
N ALA A 124 -15.69 -1.94 -10.21
CA ALA A 124 -15.68 -3.27 -10.83
C ALA A 124 -14.40 -4.06 -10.50
N ASP A 125 -13.32 -3.36 -10.13
CA ASP A 125 -12.03 -3.96 -9.85
C ASP A 125 -11.85 -4.37 -8.37
N SER A 126 -12.85 -4.07 -7.51
CA SER A 126 -12.82 -4.35 -6.07
C SER A 126 -12.72 -5.83 -5.70
N ALA A 127 -13.00 -6.74 -6.63
CA ALA A 127 -12.86 -8.18 -6.45
C ALA A 127 -11.43 -8.70 -6.71
N TYR A 128 -10.51 -7.85 -7.18
CA TYR A 128 -9.14 -8.24 -7.51
C TYR A 128 -8.14 -7.77 -6.46
N SER A 129 -7.10 -8.58 -6.27
CA SER A 129 -6.03 -8.41 -5.30
C SER A 129 -5.20 -7.13 -5.46
N TYR A 130 -5.21 -6.52 -6.65
CA TYR A 130 -4.50 -5.26 -6.88
C TYR A 130 -5.28 -4.04 -6.37
N GLN A 131 -6.54 -4.21 -5.98
CA GLN A 131 -7.39 -3.19 -5.38
C GLN A 131 -8.02 -3.70 -4.07
N PRO A 132 -7.20 -4.18 -3.11
CA PRO A 132 -7.73 -4.59 -1.82
C PRO A 132 -8.21 -3.35 -1.05
N LYS A 133 -9.07 -3.56 -0.06
CA LYS A 133 -9.42 -2.50 0.89
C LYS A 133 -8.19 -2.11 1.70
N ILE A 134 -7.93 -0.81 1.82
CA ILE A 134 -6.86 -0.25 2.66
C ILE A 134 -7.39 -0.19 4.09
N THR A 135 -6.76 -0.90 5.01
CA THR A 135 -7.15 -0.96 6.43
C THR A 135 -5.91 -0.83 7.31
N ASN A 136 -6.10 -0.47 8.59
CA ASN A 136 -4.99 -0.41 9.56
C ASN A 136 -4.29 -1.76 9.71
N PHE A 137 -5.03 -2.86 9.67
CA PHE A 137 -4.47 -4.20 9.68
C PHE A 137 -4.95 -4.92 8.44
N SER A 138 -4.03 -5.42 7.62
CA SER A 138 -4.37 -6.27 6.49
C SER A 138 -3.75 -7.64 6.66
N LEU A 139 -4.60 -8.66 6.67
CA LEU A 139 -4.17 -10.06 6.74
C LEU A 139 -3.96 -10.58 5.32
N ASN A 140 -2.76 -11.07 5.01
CA ASN A 140 -2.38 -11.56 3.67
C ASN A 140 -2.72 -10.52 2.58
N GLU A 141 -2.29 -9.26 2.79
CA GLU A 141 -2.56 -8.13 1.88
C GLU A 141 -4.06 -7.87 1.63
N ASN A 142 -4.95 -8.34 2.53
CA ASN A 142 -6.40 -8.34 2.35
C ASN A 142 -6.85 -9.05 1.06
N CYS A 143 -6.07 -10.03 0.62
CA CYS A 143 -6.34 -10.85 -0.54
C CYS A 143 -6.30 -12.32 -0.13
N SER A 144 -7.42 -13.02 -0.27
CA SER A 144 -7.40 -14.48 -0.15
C SER A 144 -6.86 -15.11 -1.44
N PRO A 145 -6.03 -16.17 -1.37
CA PRO A 145 -5.85 -17.05 -2.51
C PRO A 145 -7.23 -17.61 -2.89
N LYS A 146 -7.57 -17.55 -4.18
CA LYS A 146 -8.75 -18.23 -4.73
C LYS A 146 -8.56 -19.73 -4.72
#